data_AF-S4RWJ3-F1
#
_entry.id   AF-S4RWJ3-F1
#
_cell.length_a   1.000
_cell.length_b   1.000
_cell.length_c   1.000
_cell.angle_alpha   90.00
_cell.angle_beta   90.00
_cell.angle_gamma   90.00
#
_symmetry.space_group_name_H-M   'P 1'
#
loop_
_entity.id
_entity.type
_entity.pdbx_description
1 polymer ?
#
loop_
_entity_poly.entity_id
_entity_poly.type
_entity_poly.pdbx_seq_one_letter_code
_entity_poly.pdbx_strand_id
1 'polypeptide(L)'
;MREIVHVQAGQCGNQVGSKFWEVISEEHGIDRTGSYRGYNARLQMERINVYYSEATSGKFVPRAIMVDLEPGTMDAVRSGPLGHMFRPDNFVFGQSGAGNNWAKGHYTEGAELVDSVLDVVRKEAENCDCLQGFQLTHSLGGGTGSGMGTLLISKIREE
;
A
#
# COMPACT_ATOMS: atom_id res chain seq x y z
N MET A 1 4.77 -16.02 9.44
CA MET A 1 3.41 -16.39 9.87
C MET A 1 2.57 -16.47 8.61
N ARG A 2 1.49 -15.71 8.40
CA ARG A 2 0.76 -15.69 7.12
C ARG A 2 0.53 -14.23 6.71
N GLU A 3 1.59 -13.57 6.28
CA GLU A 3 1.60 -12.12 6.02
C GLU A 3 0.97 -11.78 4.66
N ILE A 4 0.33 -10.60 4.58
CA ILE A 4 -0.25 -10.05 3.35
C ILE A 4 0.30 -8.65 3.13
N VAL A 5 0.78 -8.37 1.92
CA VAL A 5 1.20 -7.01 1.51
C VAL A 5 0.06 -6.35 0.74
N HIS A 6 -0.34 -5.16 1.16
CA HIS A 6 -1.43 -4.40 0.53
C HIS A 6 -0.86 -3.38 -0.48
N VAL A 7 -1.15 -3.57 -1.75
CA VAL A 7 -0.78 -2.64 -2.83
C VAL A 7 -2.00 -1.79 -3.20
N GLN A 8 -1.81 -0.48 -3.31
CA GLN A 8 -2.86 0.48 -3.67
C GLN A 8 -2.42 1.23 -4.93
N ALA A 9 -3.28 1.27 -5.95
CA ALA A 9 -2.94 1.88 -7.24
C ALA A 9 -3.97 2.91 -7.68
N GLY A 10 -3.46 4.12 -7.98
CA GLY A 10 -4.23 5.26 -8.46
C GLY A 10 -5.11 5.90 -7.39
N GLN A 11 -5.69 7.06 -7.73
CA GLN A 11 -6.48 7.89 -6.83
C GLN A 11 -7.54 7.11 -6.01
N CYS A 12 -8.38 6.32 -6.68
CA CYS A 12 -9.43 5.54 -6.00
C CYS A 12 -8.84 4.48 -5.06
N GLY A 13 -7.81 3.74 -5.51
CA GLY A 13 -7.17 2.70 -4.71
C GLY A 13 -6.54 3.25 -3.43
N ASN A 14 -5.85 4.38 -3.54
CA ASN A 14 -5.21 5.06 -2.42
C ASN A 14 -6.23 5.65 -1.41
N GLN A 15 -7.36 6.18 -1.88
CA GLN A 15 -8.41 6.70 -1.00
C GLN A 15 -9.14 5.60 -0.24
N VAL A 16 -9.51 4.52 -0.95
CA VAL A 16 -10.11 3.33 -0.32
C VAL A 16 -9.12 2.70 0.67
N GLY A 17 -7.86 2.57 0.25
CA GLY A 17 -6.79 2.05 1.09
C GLY A 17 -6.54 2.87 2.35
N SER A 18 -6.60 4.21 2.26
CA SER A 18 -6.51 5.09 3.43
C SER A 18 -7.62 4.80 4.44
N LYS A 19 -8.87 4.66 3.98
CA LYS A 19 -10.00 4.31 4.86
C LYS A 19 -9.93 2.89 5.41
N PHE A 20 -9.48 1.93 4.61
CA PHE A 20 -9.20 0.58 5.07
C PHE A 20 -8.19 0.59 6.23
N TRP A 21 -7.08 1.32 6.09
CA TRP A 21 -6.05 1.39 7.13
C TRP A 21 -6.51 2.13 8.40
N GLU A 22 -7.40 3.13 8.27
CA GLU A 22 -8.06 3.74 9.43
C GLU A 22 -8.86 2.71 10.22
N VAL A 23 -9.76 1.99 9.55
CA VAL A 23 -10.65 1.03 10.22
C VAL A 23 -9.87 -0.14 10.84
N ILE A 24 -8.93 -0.74 10.11
CA ILE A 24 -8.14 -1.86 10.64
C ILE A 24 -7.23 -1.44 11.80
N SER A 25 -6.72 -0.20 11.80
CA SER A 25 -5.97 0.34 12.94
C SER A 25 -6.85 0.48 14.17
N GLU A 26 -8.09 0.98 14.00
CA GLU A 26 -9.07 1.08 15.08
C GLU A 26 -9.44 -0.29 15.65
N GLU A 27 -9.68 -1.29 14.79
CA GLU A 27 -9.98 -2.67 15.21
C GLU A 27 -8.86 -3.29 16.05
N HIS A 28 -7.61 -3.12 15.63
CA HIS A 28 -6.43 -3.58 16.35
C HIS A 28 -5.99 -2.65 17.50
N GLY A 29 -6.67 -1.52 17.72
CA GLY A 29 -6.33 -0.57 18.77
C GLY A 29 -4.97 0.11 18.54
N ILE A 30 -4.53 0.27 17.30
CA ILE A 30 -3.31 1.00 16.93
C ILE A 30 -3.64 2.47 16.76
N ASP A 31 -2.96 3.31 17.53
CA ASP A 31 -3.10 4.75 17.42
C ASP A 31 -2.39 5.28 16.17
N ARG A 32 -2.61 6.56 15.87
CA ARG A 32 -2.00 7.22 14.72
C ARG A 32 -0.47 7.18 14.77
N THR A 33 0.17 7.06 15.94
CA THR A 33 1.64 7.01 16.05
C THR A 33 2.22 5.62 15.80
N GLY A 34 1.38 4.62 15.52
CA GLY A 34 1.74 3.21 15.41
C GLY A 34 1.83 2.51 16.76
N SER A 35 1.43 3.15 17.86
CA SER A 35 1.49 2.55 19.20
C SER A 35 0.17 1.86 19.55
N TYR A 36 0.24 0.69 20.18
CA TYR A 36 -0.96 0.03 20.69
C TYR A 36 -1.57 0.77 21.90
N ARG A 37 -2.87 1.08 21.83
CA ARG A 37 -3.69 1.67 22.89
C ARG A 37 -5.04 0.95 23.07
N GLY A 38 -5.13 -0.31 22.65
CA GLY A 38 -6.36 -1.09 22.74
C GLY A 38 -6.70 -1.54 24.16
N TYR A 39 -7.95 -1.98 24.35
CA TYR A 39 -8.51 -2.40 25.64
C TYR A 39 -8.40 -3.90 25.89
N ASN A 40 -8.13 -4.71 24.85
CA ASN A 40 -8.01 -6.17 24.96
C ASN A 40 -6.85 -6.70 24.11
N ALA A 41 -5.65 -6.69 24.70
CA ALA A 41 -4.43 -7.07 23.99
C ALA A 41 -4.47 -8.52 23.48
N ARG A 42 -5.12 -9.43 24.22
CA ARG A 42 -5.19 -10.84 23.83
C ARG A 42 -5.86 -11.05 22.48
N LEU A 43 -6.95 -10.33 22.20
CA LEU A 43 -7.68 -10.45 20.94
C LEU A 43 -7.19 -9.45 19.89
N GLN A 44 -6.89 -8.21 20.28
CA GLN A 44 -6.52 -7.17 19.32
C GLN A 44 -5.09 -7.32 18.80
N MET A 45 -4.17 -7.90 19.58
CA MET A 45 -2.81 -8.22 19.11
C MET A 45 -2.71 -9.61 18.50
N GLU A 46 -3.78 -10.41 18.58
CA GLU A 46 -3.80 -11.70 17.91
C GLU A 46 -3.72 -11.49 16.39
N ARG A 47 -2.67 -12.05 15.77
CA ARG A 47 -2.40 -11.98 14.33
C ARG A 47 -2.21 -10.56 13.75
N ILE A 48 -1.90 -9.56 14.59
CA ILE A 48 -1.60 -8.20 14.09
C ILE A 48 -0.49 -8.16 13.04
N ASN A 49 0.46 -9.09 13.14
CA ASN A 49 1.60 -9.24 12.24
C ASN A 49 1.23 -9.55 10.77
N VAL A 50 -0.03 -9.96 10.50
CA VAL A 50 -0.52 -10.23 9.14
C VAL A 50 -0.45 -8.96 8.29
N TYR A 51 -0.92 -7.83 8.84
CA TYR A 51 -0.98 -6.54 8.16
C TYR A 51 0.07 -5.54 8.66
N TYR A 52 0.60 -5.72 9.87
CA TYR A 52 1.61 -4.84 10.42
C TYR A 52 2.96 -5.53 10.56
N SER A 53 4.01 -4.74 10.45
CA SER A 53 5.36 -5.10 10.90
C SER A 53 5.66 -4.34 12.18
N GLU A 54 6.35 -4.97 13.13
CA GLU A 54 6.76 -4.33 14.37
C GLU A 54 8.18 -3.75 14.19
N ALA A 55 8.30 -2.43 14.33
CA ALA A 55 9.59 -1.74 14.32
C ALA A 55 10.27 -1.83 15.69
N THR A 56 11.59 -1.62 15.74
CA THR A 56 12.41 -1.71 16.97
C THR A 56 11.94 -0.80 18.12
N SER A 57 11.12 0.20 17.84
CA SER A 57 10.53 1.10 18.84
C SER A 57 9.19 0.60 19.42
N GLY A 58 8.77 -0.63 19.11
CA GLY A 58 7.45 -1.16 19.49
C GLY A 58 6.29 -0.53 18.70
N LYS A 59 6.61 0.11 17.57
CA LYS A 59 5.63 0.73 16.67
C LYS A 59 5.21 -0.23 15.57
N PHE A 60 3.92 -0.32 15.33
CA PHE A 60 3.33 -1.09 14.25
C PHE A 60 3.26 -0.25 12.97
N VAL A 61 3.87 -0.76 11.91
CA VAL A 61 3.97 -0.13 10.60
C VAL A 61 3.19 -0.96 9.58
N PRO A 62 2.20 -0.38 8.87
CA PRO A 62 1.43 -1.06 7.84
C PRO A 62 2.31 -1.67 6.74
N ARG A 63 2.02 -2.90 6.33
CA ARG A 63 2.59 -3.56 5.13
C ARG A 63 1.85 -3.08 3.88
N ALA A 64 2.03 -1.80 3.54
CA ALA A 64 1.31 -1.15 2.46
C ALA A 64 2.25 -0.46 1.48
N ILE A 65 1.87 -0.45 0.20
CA ILE A 65 2.56 0.25 -0.89
C ILE A 65 1.52 1.11 -1.61
N MET A 66 1.77 2.41 -1.69
CA MET A 66 0.91 3.36 -2.37
C MET A 66 1.55 3.81 -3.68
N VAL A 67 0.82 3.59 -4.77
CA VAL A 67 1.29 3.84 -6.13
C VAL A 67 0.35 4.81 -6.82
N ASP A 68 0.90 5.83 -7.46
CA ASP A 68 0.16 6.67 -8.40
C ASP A 68 1.08 7.21 -9.50
N LEU A 69 0.53 7.63 -10.64
CA LEU A 69 1.33 8.24 -11.71
C LEU A 69 1.46 9.76 -11.52
N GLU A 70 0.76 10.31 -10.53
CA GLU A 70 0.77 11.73 -10.18
C GLU A 70 1.05 11.92 -8.68
N PRO A 71 1.76 12.99 -8.29
CA PRO A 71 2.12 13.22 -6.88
C PRO A 71 0.92 13.61 -6.00
N GLY A 72 -0.13 14.21 -6.57
CA GLY A 72 -1.20 14.84 -5.80
C GLY A 72 -1.94 13.91 -4.84
N THR A 73 -2.15 12.65 -5.22
CA THR A 73 -2.78 11.66 -4.33
C THR A 73 -1.87 11.31 -3.15
N MET A 74 -0.56 11.24 -3.36
CA MET A 74 0.40 10.87 -2.30
C MET A 74 0.47 11.94 -1.21
N ASP A 75 0.44 13.22 -1.60
CA ASP A 75 0.42 14.33 -0.66
C ASP A 75 -0.84 14.31 0.22
N ALA A 76 -1.98 13.93 -0.36
CA ALA A 76 -3.23 13.78 0.38
C ALA A 76 -3.16 12.62 1.41
N VAL A 77 -2.58 11.47 1.03
CA VAL A 77 -2.41 10.35 1.97
C VAL A 77 -1.40 10.69 3.07
N ARG A 78 -0.29 11.33 2.72
CA ARG A 78 0.78 11.73 3.67
C ARG A 78 0.32 12.78 4.66
N SER A 79 -0.53 13.72 4.23
CA SER A 79 -1.16 14.71 5.12
C SER A 79 -2.37 14.15 5.88
N GLY A 80 -2.80 12.93 5.57
CA GLY A 80 -3.90 12.25 6.22
C GLY A 80 -3.57 11.79 7.66
N PRO A 81 -4.58 11.33 8.41
CA PRO A 81 -4.45 11.01 9.83
C PRO A 81 -3.40 9.93 10.16
N LEU A 82 -3.18 8.99 9.23
CA LEU A 82 -2.21 7.89 9.36
C LEU A 82 -0.97 8.07 8.49
N GLY A 83 -0.80 9.24 7.85
CA GLY A 83 0.25 9.44 6.84
C GLY A 83 1.66 9.13 7.35
N HIS A 84 1.94 9.40 8.63
CA HIS A 84 3.24 9.12 9.27
C HIS A 84 3.41 7.69 9.79
N MET A 85 2.38 6.84 9.71
CA MET A 85 2.51 5.41 10.03
C MET A 85 3.13 4.63 8.88
N PHE A 86 2.87 5.05 7.64
CA PHE A 86 3.40 4.39 6.47
C PHE A 86 4.90 4.68 6.31
N ARG A 87 5.66 3.70 5.81
CA ARG A 87 7.06 3.93 5.47
C ARG A 87 7.15 4.96 4.33
N PRO A 88 7.98 6.01 4.46
CA PRO A 88 8.15 7.00 3.39
C PRO A 88 8.58 6.39 2.05
N ASP A 89 9.36 5.32 2.09
CA ASP A 89 9.88 4.61 0.92
C ASP A 89 8.78 3.82 0.17
N ASN A 90 7.62 3.60 0.79
CA ASN A 90 6.52 2.83 0.20
C ASN A 90 5.55 3.70 -0.61
N PHE A 91 5.81 5.01 -0.70
CA PHE A 91 5.10 5.93 -1.59
C PHE A 91 5.87 6.03 -2.91
N VAL A 92 5.34 5.41 -3.97
CA VAL A 92 5.96 5.41 -5.29
C VAL A 92 5.08 6.20 -6.25
N PHE A 93 5.62 7.25 -6.86
CA PHE A 93 4.84 8.09 -7.76
C PHE A 93 5.59 8.63 -8.96
N GLY A 94 4.86 8.77 -10.06
CA GLY A 94 5.33 9.41 -11.30
C GLY A 94 5.17 10.93 -11.29
N GLN A 95 5.62 11.55 -12.38
CA GLN A 95 5.45 12.98 -12.64
C GLN A 95 4.38 13.28 -13.71
N SER A 96 3.81 12.23 -14.31
CA SER A 96 2.93 12.33 -15.48
C SER A 96 1.80 11.31 -15.35
N GLY A 97 0.57 11.82 -15.32
CA GLY A 97 -0.62 10.99 -15.19
C GLY A 97 -1.00 10.21 -16.44
N ALA A 98 -1.81 9.18 -16.22
CA ALA A 98 -2.42 8.42 -17.30
C ALA A 98 -3.56 9.17 -18.01
N GLY A 99 -4.08 10.27 -17.45
CA GLY A 99 -5.14 11.08 -18.08
C GLY A 99 -6.40 10.28 -18.44
N ASN A 100 -6.86 9.40 -17.54
CA ASN A 100 -7.98 8.47 -17.78
C ASN A 100 -7.82 7.56 -19.01
N ASN A 101 -6.58 7.29 -19.45
CA ASN A 101 -6.29 6.38 -20.54
C ASN A 101 -5.56 5.12 -20.02
N TRP A 102 -6.19 3.96 -20.18
CA TRP A 102 -5.61 2.67 -19.80
C TRP A 102 -4.29 2.39 -20.51
N ALA A 103 -4.18 2.70 -21.81
CA ALA A 103 -2.97 2.43 -22.59
C ALA A 103 -1.77 3.23 -22.08
N LYS A 104 -1.97 4.48 -21.63
CA LYS A 104 -0.91 5.26 -20.98
C LYS A 104 -0.48 4.62 -19.66
N GLY A 105 -1.45 4.22 -18.84
CA GLY A 105 -1.16 3.56 -17.57
C GLY A 105 -0.51 2.18 -17.70
N HIS A 106 -0.71 1.47 -18.82
CA HIS A 106 -0.21 0.11 -19.00
C HIS A 106 1.07 0.04 -19.85
N TYR A 107 1.17 0.79 -20.94
CA TYR A 107 2.24 0.65 -21.92
C TYR A 107 3.29 1.75 -21.90
N THR A 108 2.97 2.95 -21.39
CA THR A 108 3.92 4.08 -21.39
C THR A 108 4.29 4.52 -19.98
N GLU A 109 3.47 5.35 -19.35
CA GLU A 109 3.77 5.99 -18.05
C GLU A 109 3.92 4.94 -16.93
N GLY A 110 3.04 3.93 -16.91
CA GLY A 110 3.15 2.85 -15.92
C GLY A 110 4.33 1.94 -16.16
N ALA A 111 4.72 1.71 -17.42
CA ALA A 111 5.87 0.90 -17.76
C ALA A 111 7.19 1.56 -17.32
N GLU A 112 7.25 2.89 -17.28
CA GLU A 112 8.42 3.61 -16.74
C GLU A 112 8.52 3.51 -15.20
N LEU A 113 7.37 3.43 -14.50
CA LEU A 113 7.34 3.41 -13.03
C LEU A 113 7.38 1.99 -12.42
N VAL A 114 6.96 0.96 -13.18
CA VAL A 114 6.70 -0.39 -12.64
C VAL A 114 7.91 -1.02 -11.97
N ASP A 115 9.11 -0.85 -12.52
CA ASP A 115 10.33 -1.45 -11.96
C ASP A 115 10.63 -0.89 -10.55
N SER A 116 10.41 0.42 -10.36
CA SER A 116 10.55 1.07 -9.05
C SER A 116 9.52 0.56 -8.05
N VAL A 117 8.29 0.29 -8.50
CA VAL A 117 7.25 -0.30 -7.65
C VAL A 117 7.62 -1.73 -7.27
N LEU A 118 8.11 -2.53 -8.21
CA LEU A 118 8.51 -3.93 -7.96
C LEU A 118 9.67 -4.00 -6.97
N ASP A 119 10.64 -3.09 -7.02
CA ASP A 119 11.72 -3.04 -6.03
C ASP A 119 11.19 -2.78 -4.61
N VAL A 120 10.16 -1.95 -4.46
CA VAL A 120 9.50 -1.73 -3.15
C VAL A 120 8.68 -2.95 -2.74
N VAL A 121 7.97 -3.59 -3.68
CA VAL A 121 7.23 -4.84 -3.44
C VAL A 121 8.17 -5.93 -2.94
N ARG A 122 9.35 -6.10 -3.57
CA ARG A 122 10.37 -7.06 -3.15
C ARG A 122 10.86 -6.79 -1.73
N LYS A 123 11.19 -5.53 -1.40
CA LYS A 123 11.60 -5.15 -0.03
C LYS A 123 10.53 -5.46 1.01
N GLU A 124 9.26 -5.18 0.73
CA GLU A 124 8.17 -5.51 1.65
C GLU A 124 7.90 -7.01 1.76
N ALA A 125 8.08 -7.76 0.66
CA ALA A 125 8.00 -9.22 0.65
C ALA A 125 9.15 -9.85 1.47
N GLU A 126 10.38 -9.36 1.31
CA GLU A 126 11.56 -9.80 2.09
C GLU A 126 11.40 -9.50 3.60
N ASN A 127 10.68 -8.44 3.94
CA ASN A 127 10.33 -8.10 5.33
C ASN A 127 9.23 -9.01 5.93
N CYS A 128 8.73 -10.00 5.19
CA CYS A 128 7.75 -10.97 5.66
C CYS A 128 8.42 -12.32 5.97
N ASP A 129 8.10 -12.94 7.10
CA ASP A 129 8.60 -14.29 7.41
C ASP A 129 8.04 -15.34 6.45
N CYS A 130 6.76 -15.23 6.05
CA CYS A 130 6.12 -16.11 5.08
C CYS A 130 4.96 -15.38 4.38
N LEU A 131 5.30 -14.64 3.33
CA LEU A 131 4.32 -13.99 2.46
C LEU A 131 3.31 -15.00 1.90
N GLN A 132 2.01 -14.71 2.07
CA GLN A 132 0.93 -15.53 1.50
C GLN A 132 0.41 -14.97 0.18
N GLY A 133 0.53 -13.67 -0.02
CA GLY A 133 0.08 -13.02 -1.23
C GLY A 133 -0.12 -11.52 -1.06
N PHE A 134 -0.74 -10.94 -2.08
CA PHE A 134 -0.96 -9.51 -2.20
C PHE A 134 -2.46 -9.22 -2.23
N GLN A 135 -2.87 -8.19 -1.49
CA GLN A 135 -4.16 -7.55 -1.69
C GLN A 135 -3.92 -6.33 -2.59
N LEU A 136 -4.60 -6.25 -3.73
CA LEU A 136 -4.49 -5.10 -4.63
C LEU A 136 -5.81 -4.33 -4.66
N THR A 137 -5.75 -3.03 -4.34
CA THR A 137 -6.90 -2.12 -4.39
C THR A 137 -6.68 -1.09 -5.49
N HIS A 138 -7.52 -1.12 -6.53
CA HIS A 138 -7.42 -0.22 -7.67
C HIS A 138 -8.80 -0.01 -8.33
N SER A 139 -8.94 1.00 -9.19
CA SER A 139 -10.16 1.20 -9.99
C SER A 139 -10.02 0.63 -11.40
N LEU A 140 -11.16 0.28 -12.02
CA LEU A 140 -11.21 -0.10 -13.44
C LEU A 140 -11.53 1.08 -14.37
N GLY A 141 -12.08 2.17 -13.83
CA GLY A 141 -12.49 3.34 -14.63
C GLY A 141 -11.39 4.38 -14.89
N GLY A 142 -10.39 4.48 -14.01
CA GLY A 142 -9.30 5.46 -14.14
C GLY A 142 -8.10 4.89 -14.89
N GLY A 143 -7.29 5.75 -15.53
CA GLY A 143 -6.14 5.32 -16.34
C GLY A 143 -5.02 4.67 -15.50
N THR A 144 -4.66 5.28 -14.36
CA THR A 144 -3.65 4.72 -13.45
C THR A 144 -4.15 3.44 -12.79
N GLY A 145 -5.31 3.49 -12.13
CA GLY A 145 -5.87 2.34 -11.44
C GLY A 145 -6.01 1.13 -12.36
N SER A 146 -6.57 1.31 -13.55
CA SER A 146 -6.79 0.20 -14.48
C SER A 146 -5.51 -0.22 -15.20
N GLY A 147 -4.77 0.71 -15.80
CA GLY A 147 -3.57 0.44 -16.61
C GLY A 147 -2.41 -0.07 -15.75
N MET A 148 -1.98 0.73 -14.76
CA MET A 148 -0.87 0.37 -13.88
C MET A 148 -1.23 -0.81 -12.98
N GLY A 149 -2.47 -0.86 -12.47
CA GLY A 149 -2.92 -1.98 -11.65
C GLY A 149 -2.85 -3.32 -12.40
N THR A 150 -3.31 -3.37 -13.66
CA THR A 150 -3.21 -4.59 -14.46
C THR A 150 -1.77 -4.97 -14.82
N LEU A 151 -0.91 -3.99 -15.11
CA LEU A 151 0.52 -4.21 -15.35
C LEU A 151 1.20 -4.82 -14.12
N LEU A 152 0.96 -4.25 -12.93
CA LEU A 152 1.52 -4.72 -11.67
C LEU A 152 1.12 -6.17 -11.37
N ILE A 153 -0.14 -6.55 -11.55
CA ILE A 153 -0.60 -7.94 -11.35
C ILE A 153 0.17 -8.90 -12.25
N SER A 154 0.36 -8.54 -13.53
CA SER A 154 1.09 -9.40 -14.47
C SER A 154 2.54 -9.60 -14.03
N LYS A 155 3.19 -8.54 -13.55
CA LYS A 155 4.59 -8.58 -13.10
C LYS A 155 4.78 -9.32 -11.78
N ILE A 156 3.92 -9.10 -10.81
CA ILE A 156 3.94 -9.83 -9.53
C ILE A 156 3.74 -11.34 -9.76
N ARG A 157 2.97 -11.74 -10.77
CA ARG A 157 2.77 -13.16 -11.11
C ARG A 157 3.99 -13.80 -11.79
N GLU A 158 4.87 -13.02 -12.39
CA GLU A 158 6.09 -13.52 -13.06
C GLU A 158 7.20 -13.86 -12.05
N GLU A 159 7.15 -13.30 -10.85
CA GLU A 159 8.09 -13.51 -9.73
C GLU A 159 7.57 -14.53 -8.71
#